data_AF-A0AAW2XCL9-F1
#
_entry.id   AF-A0AAW2XCL9-F1
#
_cell.length_a   1.000
_cell.length_b   1.000
_cell.length_c   1.000
_cell.angle_alpha   90.00
_cell.angle_beta   90.00
_cell.angle_gamma   90.00
#
_symmetry.space_group_name_H-M   'P 1'
#
loop_
_entity.id
_entity.type
_entity.pdbx_description
1 polymer ?
#
loop_
_entity_poly.entity_id
_entity_poly.type
_entity_poly.pdbx_seq_one_letter_code
_entity_poly.pdbx_strand_id
1 'polypeptide(L)'
;MESFRNVKIWVLLIFMAFVHLGQGFYLPGSYPHKYGIGDYLNMKVNSLTSIDTEIPFSYYSLPFCQPKEGIKDSAENLGELLMGDRIENSPYRFKMYTNESDNFLCQTKPLSADEFKLLKKRIDEMYQVNVILDNLPAIRYTKKDGFMLRWTGYPVGVKVQDAYYVFNHLKFMVLVHKYEDNVARVMGTGDAAEVIPTIGNAGSNVPGYMVVGFEVVPCSFQHNADLLKNLNMYDKYPNPINCDPGMVAMAIKENEPLAFTYEVTFVESDIKWPSRWDAYLKMEGSKVHWFSILNSLMVITFLAGIVLVIFLRTVRRDLTRYEELDKEAQAQMNEELSGWKLVVGDVFRAPTNPSLLCVMVGDGVQILGMAVVTILFAALGFMSPASRGTLITGMLFFYMILGIAAGYVAVRFVEDYPWWS
;
A
#
# COMPACT_ATOMS: atom_id res chain seq x y z
N MET A 1 -13.40 20.82 43.53
CA MET A 1 -13.82 21.17 42.16
C MET A 1 -12.74 21.97 41.40
N GLU A 2 -11.95 22.83 42.06
CA GLU A 2 -10.89 23.62 41.41
C GLU A 2 -9.65 22.81 40.98
N SER A 3 -9.28 21.77 41.72
CA SER A 3 -8.13 20.91 41.38
C SER A 3 -8.29 20.24 40.00
N PHE A 4 -9.47 19.73 39.69
CA PHE A 4 -9.78 19.13 38.37
C PHE A 4 -9.75 20.15 37.23
N ARG A 5 -10.12 21.42 37.48
CA ARG A 5 -10.06 22.49 36.48
C ARG A 5 -8.61 22.85 36.16
N ASN A 6 -7.75 22.91 37.17
CA ASN A 6 -6.33 23.18 37.00
C ASN A 6 -5.62 22.06 36.24
N VAL A 7 -5.93 20.79 36.55
CA VAL A 7 -5.39 19.64 35.80
C VAL A 7 -5.78 19.68 34.31
N LYS A 8 -7.04 20.01 33.99
CA LYS A 8 -7.48 20.18 32.60
C LYS A 8 -6.72 21.28 31.86
N ILE A 9 -6.47 22.41 32.53
CA ILE A 9 -5.72 23.54 31.95
C ILE A 9 -4.26 23.15 31.69
N TRP A 10 -3.62 22.44 32.62
CA TRP A 10 -2.25 21.94 32.45
C TRP A 10 -2.14 20.91 31.31
N VAL A 11 -3.10 20.00 31.18
CA VAL A 11 -3.15 19.03 30.06
C VAL A 11 -3.32 19.76 28.73
N LEU A 12 -4.19 20.78 28.65
CA LEU A 12 -4.40 21.60 27.45
C LEU A 12 -3.14 22.40 27.07
N LEU A 13 -2.43 22.95 28.06
CA LEU A 13 -1.18 23.68 27.85
C LEU A 13 -0.04 22.76 27.38
N ILE A 14 0.05 21.55 27.94
CA ILE A 14 1.02 20.53 27.48
C ILE A 14 0.69 20.12 26.05
N PHE A 15 -0.57 19.89 25.72
CA PHE A 15 -0.99 19.52 24.37
C PHE A 15 -0.68 20.64 23.35
N MET A 16 -0.94 21.91 23.69
CA MET A 16 -0.57 23.05 22.85
C MET A 16 0.96 23.22 22.70
N ALA A 17 1.73 22.96 23.76
CA ALA A 17 3.20 23.01 23.68
C ALA A 17 3.78 21.93 22.74
N PHE A 18 3.16 20.74 22.69
CA PHE A 18 3.56 19.66 21.77
C PHE A 18 3.22 19.98 20.31
N VAL A 19 2.14 20.72 20.03
CA VAL A 19 1.75 21.10 18.66
C VAL A 19 2.78 22.02 18.00
N HIS A 20 3.47 22.88 18.77
CA HIS A 20 4.50 23.78 18.24
C HIS A 20 5.83 23.11 17.87
N LEU A 21 6.06 21.87 18.32
CA LEU A 21 7.26 21.08 17.99
C LEU A 21 7.07 20.19 16.76
N GLY A 22 5.90 20.24 16.12
CA GLY A 22 5.62 19.50 14.90
C GLY A 22 6.41 20.05 13.72
N GLN A 23 7.59 19.49 13.46
CA GLN A 23 8.13 19.47 12.10
C GLN A 23 7.13 18.67 11.25
N GLY A 24 6.55 19.30 10.24
CA GLY A 24 5.52 18.69 9.39
C GLY A 24 5.98 17.31 8.90
N PHE A 25 5.24 16.27 9.32
CA PHE A 25 5.52 14.91 8.87
C PHE A 25 5.15 14.81 7.39
N TYR A 26 6.15 14.65 6.54
CA TYR A 26 5.95 14.36 5.12
C TYR A 26 5.42 12.93 4.98
N LEU A 27 4.17 12.79 4.53
CA LEU A 27 3.62 11.51 4.09
C LEU A 27 4.12 11.25 2.66
N PRO A 28 5.03 10.27 2.43
CA PRO A 28 5.54 10.01 1.11
C PRO A 28 4.42 9.67 0.12
N GLY A 29 4.44 10.29 -1.07
CA GLY A 29 3.41 10.11 -2.10
C GLY A 29 2.14 10.96 -1.95
N SER A 30 2.01 11.77 -0.89
CA SER A 30 0.87 12.69 -0.69
C SER A 30 1.01 14.03 -1.40
N TYR A 31 2.24 14.45 -1.72
CA TYR A 31 2.52 15.70 -2.43
C TYR A 31 3.32 15.46 -3.71
N PRO A 32 3.11 16.29 -4.76
CA PRO A 32 3.89 16.22 -5.99
C PRO A 32 5.32 16.67 -5.77
N HIS A 33 6.29 15.83 -6.14
CA HIS A 33 7.68 16.23 -6.21
C HIS A 33 7.96 16.95 -7.54
N LYS A 34 8.41 18.20 -7.46
CA LYS A 34 8.82 18.99 -8.62
C LYS A 34 10.28 18.69 -8.94
N TYR A 35 10.55 18.19 -10.14
CA TYR A 35 11.90 17.95 -10.63
C TYR A 35 12.26 18.96 -11.73
N GLY A 36 13.46 19.52 -11.69
CA GLY A 36 14.08 20.26 -12.78
C GLY A 36 14.64 19.33 -13.86
N ILE A 37 14.90 19.87 -15.05
CA ILE A 37 15.60 19.15 -16.12
C ILE A 37 17.01 18.78 -15.63
N GLY A 38 17.39 17.51 -15.76
CA GLY A 38 18.69 17.00 -15.34
C GLY A 38 18.77 16.55 -13.88
N ASP A 39 17.72 16.76 -13.07
CA ASP A 39 17.65 16.25 -11.70
C ASP A 39 17.76 14.72 -11.68
N TYR A 40 18.45 14.20 -10.67
CA TYR A 40 18.58 12.76 -10.50
C TYR A 40 17.28 12.14 -10.00
N LEU A 41 16.84 11.10 -10.71
CA LEU A 41 15.69 10.31 -10.37
C LEU A 41 16.14 8.97 -9.80
N ASN A 42 15.84 8.75 -8.52
CA ASN A 42 16.21 7.53 -7.80
C ASN A 42 15.20 6.43 -8.08
N MET A 43 15.54 5.52 -9.00
CA MET A 43 14.78 4.29 -9.18
C MET A 43 15.14 3.31 -8.06
N LYS A 44 14.13 2.65 -7.49
CA LYS A 44 14.27 1.65 -6.44
C LYS A 44 13.84 0.27 -6.96
N VAL A 45 14.36 -0.78 -6.35
CA VAL A 45 13.93 -2.16 -6.58
C VAL A 45 13.16 -2.65 -5.36
N ASN A 46 12.18 -3.53 -5.57
CA ASN A 46 11.47 -4.22 -4.50
C ASN A 46 11.68 -5.73 -4.62
N SER A 47 11.23 -6.46 -3.61
CA SER A 47 11.16 -7.92 -3.61
C SER A 47 10.55 -8.48 -4.91
N LEU A 48 11.13 -9.58 -5.37
CA LEU A 48 10.61 -10.40 -6.46
C LEU A 48 9.33 -11.08 -6.01
N THR A 49 8.29 -11.02 -6.84
CA THR A 49 6.99 -11.64 -6.57
C THR A 49 6.66 -12.62 -7.69
N SER A 50 6.11 -13.78 -7.34
CA SER A 50 5.68 -14.79 -8.31
C SER A 50 4.17 -14.77 -8.48
N ILE A 51 3.69 -15.16 -9.66
CA ILE A 51 2.26 -15.38 -9.92
C ILE A 51 1.81 -16.74 -9.35
N ASP A 52 2.72 -17.72 -9.32
CA ASP A 52 2.41 -19.09 -8.92
C ASP A 52 2.67 -19.35 -7.43
N THR A 53 3.63 -18.64 -6.83
CA THR A 53 4.05 -18.86 -5.44
C THR A 53 3.90 -17.57 -4.63
N GLU A 54 3.42 -17.70 -3.39
CA GLU A 54 3.15 -16.56 -2.50
C GLU A 54 4.39 -16.06 -1.72
N ILE A 55 5.58 -16.61 -1.98
CA ILE A 55 6.80 -16.29 -1.23
C ILE A 55 7.63 -15.22 -1.96
N PRO A 56 7.83 -14.03 -1.39
CA PRO A 56 8.69 -13.02 -1.97
C PRO A 56 10.18 -13.31 -1.70
N PHE A 57 11.05 -12.96 -2.66
CA PHE A 57 12.50 -13.05 -2.51
C PHE A 57 13.16 -11.68 -2.73
N SER A 58 14.30 -11.40 -2.09
CA SER A 58 15.04 -10.15 -2.33
C SER A 58 15.50 -10.06 -3.79
N TYR A 59 15.49 -8.84 -4.34
CA TYR A 59 15.98 -8.57 -5.70
C TYR A 59 17.43 -9.09 -5.88
N TYR A 60 18.32 -8.77 -4.95
CA TYR A 60 19.73 -9.18 -5.00
C TYR A 60 19.99 -10.64 -4.62
N SER A 61 18.94 -11.46 -4.40
CA SER A 61 19.09 -12.91 -4.30
C SER A 61 19.42 -13.58 -5.65
N LEU A 62 19.09 -12.90 -6.74
CA LEU A 62 19.48 -13.26 -8.10
C LEU A 62 20.76 -12.50 -8.50
N PRO A 63 21.52 -13.02 -9.47
CA PRO A 63 22.78 -12.42 -9.94
C PRO A 63 22.53 -11.16 -10.79
N PHE A 64 21.86 -10.15 -10.23
CA PHE A 64 21.69 -8.84 -10.84
C PHE A 64 22.86 -7.90 -10.50
N CYS A 65 22.96 -6.82 -11.27
CA CYS A 65 23.94 -5.77 -11.01
C CYS A 65 23.70 -5.09 -9.67
N GLN A 66 24.76 -4.97 -8.87
CA GLN A 66 24.73 -4.23 -7.60
C GLN A 66 25.21 -2.79 -7.80
N PRO A 67 24.66 -1.82 -7.06
CA PRO A 67 25.11 -0.43 -7.10
C PRO A 67 26.52 -0.29 -6.49
N LYS A 68 27.35 0.60 -7.06
CA LYS A 68 28.71 0.87 -6.58
C LYS A 68 28.78 1.37 -5.12
N GLU A 69 27.70 2.00 -4.65
CA GLU A 69 27.59 2.58 -3.30
C GLU A 69 27.16 1.55 -2.24
N GLY A 70 27.00 0.28 -2.63
CA GLY A 70 26.45 -0.77 -1.79
C GLY A 70 24.92 -0.77 -1.77
N ILE A 71 24.35 -1.89 -1.33
CA ILE A 71 22.91 -2.08 -1.18
C ILE A 71 22.47 -1.34 0.09
N LYS A 72 21.50 -0.46 -0.05
CA LYS A 72 20.90 0.33 1.02
C LYS A 72 19.39 0.16 1.00
N ASP A 73 18.84 -0.24 2.13
CA ASP A 73 17.40 -0.28 2.34
C ASP A 73 16.84 1.14 2.31
N SER A 74 15.73 1.31 1.59
CA SER A 74 15.09 2.59 1.31
C SER A 74 13.59 2.57 1.67
N ALA A 75 13.24 1.90 2.77
CA ALA A 75 11.89 1.89 3.31
C ALA A 75 11.46 3.33 3.66
N GLU A 76 10.34 3.79 3.11
CA GLU A 76 9.87 5.17 3.32
C GLU A 76 8.95 5.27 4.54
N ASN A 77 8.26 4.17 4.90
CA ASN A 77 7.36 4.15 6.05
C ASN A 77 7.30 2.79 6.78
N LEU A 78 6.79 2.81 8.01
CA LEU A 78 6.68 1.63 8.88
C LEU A 78 5.74 0.57 8.29
N GLY A 79 4.67 0.99 7.62
CA GLY A 79 3.72 0.07 7.01
C GLY A 79 4.32 -0.74 5.87
N GLU A 80 5.18 -0.17 5.04
CA GLU A 80 5.93 -0.88 4.00
C GLU A 80 6.82 -1.97 4.61
N LEU A 81 7.54 -1.62 5.68
CA LEU A 81 8.37 -2.58 6.40
C LEU A 81 7.55 -3.76 6.96
N LEU A 82 6.36 -3.49 7.51
CA LEU A 82 5.47 -4.52 8.06
C LEU A 82 4.77 -5.36 6.98
N MET A 83 4.56 -4.81 5.78
CA MET A 83 4.08 -5.58 4.62
C MET A 83 5.14 -6.55 4.08
N GLY A 84 6.38 -6.48 4.59
CA GLY A 84 7.49 -7.30 4.11
C GLY A 84 8.06 -6.80 2.78
N ASP A 85 7.73 -5.57 2.37
CA ASP A 85 8.37 -4.93 1.23
C ASP A 85 9.83 -4.63 1.60
N ARG A 86 10.74 -5.09 0.74
CA ARG A 86 12.17 -4.87 0.89
C ARG A 86 12.64 -3.97 -0.25
N ILE A 87 12.39 -2.68 -0.07
CA ILE A 87 12.73 -1.66 -1.06
C ILE A 87 14.20 -1.31 -0.89
N GLU A 88 14.99 -1.55 -1.91
CA GLU A 88 16.44 -1.32 -1.94
C GLU A 88 16.80 -0.33 -3.05
N ASN A 89 17.92 0.37 -2.92
CA ASN A 89 18.43 1.23 -3.98
C ASN A 89 18.77 0.40 -5.23
N SER A 90 18.50 0.95 -6.41
CA SER A 90 18.83 0.30 -7.68
C SER A 90 20.14 0.82 -8.27
N PRO A 91 20.81 0.06 -9.16
CA PRO A 91 21.97 0.53 -9.91
C PRO A 91 21.59 1.43 -11.10
N TYR A 92 20.31 1.68 -11.38
CA TYR A 92 19.88 2.46 -12.54
C TYR A 92 19.85 3.94 -12.19
N ARG A 93 20.37 4.78 -13.10
CA ARG A 93 20.44 6.23 -12.89
C ARG A 93 19.67 6.93 -13.99
N PHE A 94 18.61 7.63 -13.60
CA PHE A 94 17.81 8.41 -14.53
C PHE A 94 18.07 9.89 -14.27
N LYS A 95 18.15 10.68 -15.34
CA LYS A 95 18.18 12.13 -15.28
C LYS A 95 16.90 12.66 -15.88
N MET A 96 16.20 13.51 -15.15
CA MET A 96 14.90 14.03 -15.55
C MET A 96 14.99 14.66 -16.95
N TYR A 97 14.06 14.26 -17.83
CA TYR A 97 13.92 14.78 -19.20
C TYR A 97 15.16 14.62 -20.08
N THR A 98 15.99 13.60 -19.80
CA THR A 98 17.21 13.30 -20.56
C THR A 98 17.11 11.88 -21.10
N ASN A 99 16.84 11.75 -22.41
CA ASN A 99 16.77 10.44 -23.05
C ASN A 99 18.17 9.84 -23.19
N GLU A 100 18.38 8.66 -22.63
CA GLU A 100 19.63 7.91 -22.73
C GLU A 100 19.33 6.53 -23.31
N SER A 101 20.08 6.10 -24.31
CA SER A 101 19.93 4.80 -24.94
C SER A 101 21.17 3.94 -24.72
N ASP A 102 20.96 2.62 -24.69
CA ASP A 102 22.03 1.62 -24.72
C ASP A 102 23.07 1.77 -23.60
N ASN A 103 22.65 2.21 -22.41
CA ASN A 103 23.55 2.35 -21.27
C ASN A 103 23.95 0.97 -20.73
N PHE A 104 25.25 0.74 -20.62
CA PHE A 104 25.79 -0.46 -20.00
C PHE A 104 25.71 -0.37 -18.48
N LEU A 105 25.19 -1.41 -17.84
CA LEU A 105 25.03 -1.45 -16.39
C LEU A 105 26.17 -2.24 -15.74
N CYS A 106 26.22 -3.54 -15.99
CA CYS A 106 27.31 -4.38 -15.53
C CYS A 106 27.34 -5.72 -16.28
N GLN A 107 28.46 -6.41 -16.11
CA GLN A 107 28.59 -7.82 -16.41
C GLN A 107 28.75 -8.58 -15.09
N THR A 108 27.95 -9.63 -14.92
CA THR A 108 28.03 -10.50 -13.73
C THR A 108 29.28 -11.37 -13.79
N LYS A 109 29.60 -11.98 -12.66
CA LYS A 109 30.51 -13.11 -12.66
C LYS A 109 29.90 -14.28 -13.46
N PRO A 110 30.74 -15.20 -13.98
CA PRO A 110 30.26 -16.47 -14.53
C PRO A 110 29.31 -17.14 -13.54
N LEU A 111 28.13 -17.55 -14.02
CA LEU A 111 27.10 -18.15 -13.18
C LEU A 111 27.59 -19.47 -12.58
N SER A 112 27.54 -19.58 -11.24
CA SER A 112 27.76 -20.86 -10.56
C SER A 112 26.64 -21.85 -10.88
N ALA A 113 26.90 -23.15 -10.73
CA ALA A 113 25.90 -24.22 -10.90
C ALA A 113 24.64 -23.98 -10.06
N ASP A 114 24.82 -23.54 -8.80
CA ASP A 114 23.73 -23.27 -7.87
C ASP A 114 22.92 -22.04 -8.28
N GLU A 115 23.60 -20.96 -8.71
CA GLU A 115 22.96 -19.74 -9.19
C GLU A 115 22.18 -20.00 -10.49
N PHE A 116 22.73 -20.80 -11.39
CA PHE A 116 22.08 -21.22 -12.62
C PHE A 116 20.81 -22.02 -12.33
N LYS A 117 20.88 -22.98 -11.40
CA LYS A 117 19.72 -23.77 -10.96
C LYS A 117 18.66 -22.91 -10.28
N LEU A 118 19.09 -21.97 -9.43
CA LEU A 118 18.19 -21.02 -8.77
C LEU A 118 17.47 -20.14 -9.79
N LEU A 119 18.21 -19.57 -10.75
CA LEU A 119 17.65 -18.72 -11.79
C LEU A 119 16.65 -19.46 -12.67
N LYS A 120 16.97 -20.71 -13.07
CA LYS A 120 16.02 -21.59 -13.77
C LYS A 120 14.74 -21.80 -12.98
N LYS A 121 14.87 -22.13 -11.68
CA LYS A 121 13.73 -22.32 -10.79
C LYS A 121 12.87 -21.06 -10.70
N ARG A 122 13.47 -19.87 -10.60
CA ARG A 122 12.72 -18.60 -10.57
C ARG A 122 12.01 -18.28 -11.88
N ILE A 123 12.57 -18.67 -13.01
CA ILE A 123 11.92 -18.52 -14.31
C ILE A 123 10.74 -19.49 -14.43
N ASP A 124 10.91 -20.74 -14.00
CA ASP A 124 9.83 -21.74 -14.00
C ASP A 124 8.69 -21.34 -13.05
N GLU A 125 9.00 -20.76 -11.89
CA GLU A 125 8.02 -20.23 -10.92
C GLU A 125 7.48 -18.84 -11.31
N MET A 126 7.70 -18.35 -12.53
CA MET A 126 7.19 -17.08 -13.05
C MET A 126 7.45 -15.86 -12.13
N TYR A 127 8.65 -15.75 -11.57
CA TYR A 127 9.02 -14.57 -10.77
C TYR A 127 9.10 -13.31 -11.62
N GLN A 128 8.56 -12.23 -11.06
CA GLN A 128 8.59 -10.89 -11.62
C GLN A 128 9.42 -9.97 -10.73
N VAL A 129 10.21 -9.15 -11.39
CA VAL A 129 10.96 -8.05 -10.81
C VAL A 129 10.05 -6.84 -10.69
N ASN A 130 9.96 -6.31 -9.46
CA ASN A 130 9.24 -5.09 -9.18
C ASN A 130 10.22 -3.93 -9.04
N VAL A 131 10.06 -2.91 -9.88
CA VAL A 131 10.84 -1.66 -9.79
C VAL A 131 9.90 -0.49 -9.56
N ILE A 132 10.40 0.54 -8.89
CA ILE A 132 9.62 1.67 -8.40
C ILE A 132 10.34 2.97 -8.78
N LEU A 133 9.60 3.95 -9.25
CA LEU A 133 10.07 5.30 -9.50
C LEU A 133 9.04 6.31 -8.98
N ASP A 134 9.45 7.25 -8.13
CA ASP A 134 8.56 8.25 -7.50
C ASP A 134 7.27 7.62 -6.91
N ASN A 135 7.45 6.51 -6.19
CA ASN A 135 6.40 5.67 -5.59
C ASN A 135 5.45 4.97 -6.58
N LEU A 136 5.65 5.11 -7.89
CA LEU A 136 4.91 4.36 -8.91
C LEU A 136 5.63 3.05 -9.26
N PRO A 137 4.95 1.89 -9.25
CA PRO A 137 5.52 0.67 -9.80
C PRO A 137 5.69 0.81 -11.32
N ALA A 138 6.67 0.11 -11.88
CA ALA A 138 6.70 -0.06 -13.33
C ALA A 138 5.53 -0.93 -13.78
N ILE A 139 4.89 -0.55 -14.88
CA ILE A 139 3.91 -1.36 -15.60
C ILE A 139 4.46 -1.81 -16.95
N ARG A 140 4.01 -2.97 -17.40
CA ARG A 140 4.22 -3.44 -18.77
C ARG A 140 2.89 -3.79 -19.41
N TYR A 141 2.80 -3.53 -20.70
CA TYR A 141 1.66 -3.92 -21.52
C TYR A 141 2.01 -5.14 -22.36
N THR A 142 1.14 -6.14 -22.36
CA THR A 142 1.24 -7.28 -23.28
C THR A 142 -0.04 -7.42 -24.08
N LYS A 143 0.09 -7.67 -25.37
CA LYS A 143 -1.06 -7.91 -26.26
C LYS A 143 -1.30 -9.41 -26.32
N LYS A 144 -2.48 -9.85 -25.88
CA LYS A 144 -2.93 -11.24 -26.02
C LYS A 144 -4.32 -11.24 -26.63
N ASP A 145 -4.46 -11.87 -27.79
CA ASP A 145 -5.76 -12.08 -28.48
C ASP A 145 -6.59 -10.80 -28.67
N GLY A 146 -5.94 -9.67 -28.97
CA GLY A 146 -6.59 -8.37 -29.18
C GLY A 146 -6.86 -7.55 -27.91
N PHE A 147 -6.64 -8.12 -26.72
CA PHE A 147 -6.71 -7.40 -25.45
C PHE A 147 -5.32 -6.96 -24.98
N MET A 148 -5.23 -5.75 -24.43
CA MET A 148 -4.00 -5.25 -23.79
C MET A 148 -4.05 -5.56 -22.30
N LEU A 149 -3.31 -6.57 -21.87
CA LEU A 149 -3.15 -6.88 -20.45
C LEU A 149 -2.06 -5.99 -19.85
N ARG A 150 -2.35 -5.43 -18.68
CA ARG A 150 -1.40 -4.67 -17.86
C ARG A 150 -0.85 -5.56 -16.75
N TRP A 151 0.47 -5.58 -16.63
CA TRP A 151 1.18 -6.27 -15.55
C TRP A 151 2.04 -5.28 -14.77
N THR A 152 2.23 -5.53 -13.48
CA THR A 152 3.19 -4.82 -12.64
C THR A 152 4.55 -5.52 -12.68
N GLY A 153 5.61 -4.76 -12.90
CA GLY A 153 6.96 -5.31 -13.02
C GLY A 153 7.22 -6.04 -14.35
N TYR A 154 8.33 -6.75 -14.41
CA TYR A 154 8.73 -7.54 -15.57
C TYR A 154 9.22 -8.94 -15.15
N PRO A 155 8.99 -10.00 -15.95
CA PRO A 155 9.45 -11.33 -15.63
C PRO A 155 10.99 -11.39 -15.64
N VAL A 156 11.58 -12.20 -14.76
CA VAL A 156 13.04 -12.42 -14.76
C VAL A 156 13.51 -13.00 -16.10
N GLY A 157 12.71 -13.89 -16.68
CA GLY A 157 13.02 -14.59 -17.91
C GLY A 157 11.83 -15.37 -18.43
N VAL A 158 12.06 -16.15 -19.47
CA VAL A 158 11.05 -17.02 -20.08
C VAL A 158 11.69 -18.34 -20.52
N LYS A 159 10.93 -19.42 -20.40
CA LYS A 159 11.29 -20.71 -20.97
C LYS A 159 10.62 -20.85 -22.34
N VAL A 160 11.43 -21.03 -23.38
CA VAL A 160 10.94 -21.29 -24.74
C VAL A 160 11.51 -22.63 -25.19
N GLN A 161 10.61 -23.57 -25.49
CA GLN A 161 10.94 -24.97 -25.76
C GLN A 161 11.68 -25.60 -24.56
N ASP A 162 12.99 -25.82 -24.68
CA ASP A 162 13.84 -26.42 -23.64
C ASP A 162 15.00 -25.51 -23.23
N ALA A 163 15.00 -24.26 -23.71
CA ALA A 163 15.99 -23.26 -23.36
C ALA A 163 15.37 -22.17 -22.47
N TYR A 164 16.19 -21.70 -21.52
CA TYR A 164 15.84 -20.63 -20.61
C TYR A 164 16.49 -19.34 -21.08
N TYR A 165 15.71 -18.27 -21.13
CA TYR A 165 16.16 -16.95 -21.57
C TYR A 165 15.93 -15.92 -20.49
N VAL A 166 16.83 -14.95 -20.36
CA VAL A 166 16.72 -13.83 -19.40
C VAL A 166 16.43 -12.53 -20.14
N PHE A 167 15.64 -11.68 -19.50
CA PHE A 167 15.46 -10.29 -19.93
C PHE A 167 16.55 -9.43 -19.29
N ASN A 168 17.53 -9.05 -20.10
CA ASN A 168 18.74 -8.37 -19.67
C ASN A 168 18.89 -6.96 -20.24
N HIS A 169 18.07 -6.60 -21.24
CA HIS A 169 17.95 -5.25 -21.75
C HIS A 169 16.59 -4.68 -21.35
N LEU A 170 16.57 -3.56 -20.64
CA LEU A 170 15.33 -2.95 -20.15
C LEU A 170 15.13 -1.58 -20.79
N LYS A 171 13.99 -1.40 -21.46
CA LYS A 171 13.56 -0.10 -21.96
C LYS A 171 12.58 0.51 -20.97
N PHE A 172 12.99 1.58 -20.33
CA PHE A 172 12.16 2.35 -19.42
C PHE A 172 11.52 3.52 -20.16
N MET A 173 10.23 3.71 -19.94
CA MET A 173 9.50 4.88 -20.41
C MET A 173 8.90 5.60 -19.20
N VAL A 174 9.37 6.82 -18.96
CA VAL A 174 8.91 7.65 -17.85
C VAL A 174 7.95 8.68 -18.41
N LEU A 175 6.69 8.59 -17.99
CA LEU A 175 5.67 9.57 -18.36
C LEU A 175 5.80 10.77 -17.43
N VAL A 176 6.00 11.95 -18.01
CA VAL A 176 6.14 13.20 -17.29
C VAL A 176 5.02 14.16 -17.61
N HIS A 177 4.67 15.00 -16.65
CA HIS A 177 3.71 16.08 -16.81
C HIS A 177 4.35 17.39 -16.35
N LYS A 178 4.05 18.48 -17.06
CA LYS A 178 4.53 19.81 -16.66
C LYS A 178 3.95 20.21 -15.31
N TYR A 179 4.78 20.78 -14.45
CA TYR A 179 4.36 21.30 -13.16
C TYR A 179 3.56 22.59 -13.37
N GLU A 180 2.24 22.51 -13.20
CA GLU A 180 1.37 23.69 -13.17
C GLU A 180 1.24 24.19 -11.72
N ASP A 181 1.57 25.47 -11.48
CA ASP A 181 1.50 26.08 -10.14
C ASP A 181 0.08 26.03 -9.52
N ASN A 182 -0.95 25.84 -10.34
CA ASN A 182 -2.33 25.66 -9.89
C ASN A 182 -2.59 24.33 -9.15
N VAL A 183 -1.75 23.31 -9.32
CA VAL A 183 -1.93 21.99 -8.66
C VAL A 183 -1.76 22.11 -7.14
N ALA A 184 -0.88 22.98 -6.67
CA ALA A 184 -0.72 23.27 -5.23
C ALA A 184 -1.95 23.98 -4.63
N ARG A 185 -2.66 24.81 -5.41
CA ARG A 185 -3.85 25.56 -4.95
C ARG A 185 -5.11 24.70 -4.81
N VAL A 186 -5.23 23.62 -5.58
CA VAL A 186 -6.44 22.77 -5.56
C VAL A 186 -6.40 21.72 -4.44
N MET A 187 -5.21 21.37 -3.94
CA MET A 187 -5.04 20.40 -2.84
C MET A 187 -5.18 21.00 -1.44
N GLY A 188 -5.11 22.33 -1.32
CA GLY A 188 -5.30 23.06 -0.06
C GLY A 188 -6.74 23.51 0.15
N THR A 189 -7.72 22.61 0.19
CA THR A 189 -9.03 22.93 0.78
C THR A 189 -8.92 22.85 2.30
N GLY A 190 -8.27 23.85 2.87
CA GLY A 190 -8.14 24.09 4.29
C GLY A 190 -7.40 25.40 4.47
N ASP A 191 -8.08 26.40 5.03
CA ASP A 191 -7.63 27.77 5.27
C ASP A 191 -6.32 27.86 6.08
N ALA A 192 -5.20 27.54 5.44
CA ALA A 192 -3.84 27.78 5.90
C ALA A 192 -2.93 28.17 4.72
N ALA A 193 -3.49 28.94 3.78
CA ALA A 193 -2.84 29.34 2.53
C ALA A 193 -1.81 30.49 2.69
N GLU A 194 -1.31 30.75 3.90
CA GLU A 194 -0.21 31.67 4.12
C GLU A 194 0.80 31.00 5.04
N VAL A 195 2.10 31.26 4.84
CA VAL A 195 3.27 30.71 5.58
C VAL A 195 3.97 29.46 4.96
N ILE A 196 3.84 29.31 3.65
CA ILE A 196 4.86 28.86 2.67
C ILE A 196 5.91 29.91 2.25
N PRO A 197 6.94 30.37 3.00
CA PRO A 197 7.90 31.30 2.42
C PRO A 197 8.68 30.60 1.30
N THR A 198 8.41 31.00 0.06
CA THR A 198 9.22 30.70 -1.12
C THR A 198 10.59 31.36 -0.96
N ILE A 199 11.48 30.75 -0.16
CA ILE A 199 12.91 31.05 -0.20
C ILE A 199 13.48 30.24 -1.37
N GLY A 200 13.37 30.84 -2.55
CA GLY A 200 13.96 30.34 -3.78
C GLY A 200 13.76 31.40 -4.83
N ASN A 201 14.83 32.14 -5.12
CA ASN A 201 14.90 33.25 -6.07
C ASN A 201 13.91 33.13 -7.23
N ALA A 202 13.04 34.13 -7.36
CA ALA A 202 12.42 34.52 -8.62
C ALA A 202 13.55 34.80 -9.64
N GLY A 203 13.91 33.79 -10.43
CA GLY A 203 15.11 33.88 -11.27
C GLY A 203 15.37 32.75 -12.24
N SER A 204 14.51 31.74 -12.37
CA SER A 204 14.59 30.83 -13.53
C SER A 204 13.20 30.31 -13.91
N ASN A 205 12.73 30.73 -15.09
CA ASN A 205 11.56 30.13 -15.78
C ASN A 205 11.92 28.73 -16.31
N VAL A 206 12.44 27.85 -15.45
CA VAL A 206 12.67 26.45 -15.83
C VAL A 206 11.38 25.70 -15.50
N PRO A 207 10.67 25.16 -16.50
CA PRO A 207 9.49 24.34 -16.24
C PRO A 207 9.92 23.12 -15.41
N GLY A 208 9.30 22.96 -14.24
CA GLY A 208 9.44 21.73 -13.48
C GLY A 208 8.58 20.63 -14.09
N TYR A 209 8.95 19.39 -13.87
CA TYR A 209 8.22 18.20 -14.31
C TYR A 209 7.91 17.31 -13.13
N MET A 210 6.80 16.58 -13.22
CA MET A 210 6.38 15.55 -12.28
C MET A 210 6.31 14.21 -12.98
N VAL A 211 6.64 13.15 -12.28
CA VAL A 211 6.47 11.78 -12.79
C VAL A 211 5.03 11.34 -12.59
N VAL A 212 4.37 10.96 -13.68
CA VAL A 212 2.94 10.59 -13.69
C VAL A 212 2.69 9.17 -14.18
N GLY A 213 3.72 8.49 -14.67
CA GLY A 213 3.65 7.09 -15.06
C GLY A 213 5.03 6.50 -15.27
N PHE A 214 5.13 5.20 -15.09
CA PHE A 214 6.38 4.48 -15.24
C PHE A 214 6.12 3.15 -15.93
N GLU A 215 6.67 2.99 -17.12
CA GLU A 215 6.53 1.79 -17.94
C GLU A 215 7.87 1.11 -18.18
N VAL A 216 7.84 -0.22 -18.31
CA VAL A 216 9.01 -1.03 -18.63
C VAL A 216 8.68 -2.01 -19.75
N VAL A 217 9.58 -2.07 -20.74
CA VAL A 217 9.54 -3.06 -21.81
C VAL A 217 10.80 -3.94 -21.66
N PRO A 218 10.65 -5.17 -21.15
CA PRO A 218 11.76 -6.09 -20.98
C PRO A 218 12.12 -6.75 -22.30
N CYS A 219 13.41 -6.97 -22.49
CA CYS A 219 13.97 -7.35 -23.76
C CYS A 219 15.18 -8.29 -23.55
N SER A 220 15.30 -9.32 -24.38
CA SER A 220 16.37 -10.32 -24.27
C SER A 220 17.34 -10.15 -25.42
N PHE A 221 18.54 -9.67 -25.12
CA PHE A 221 19.55 -9.32 -26.11
C PHE A 221 20.89 -10.00 -25.79
N GLN A 222 21.53 -10.61 -26.79
CA GLN A 222 22.81 -11.27 -26.61
C GLN A 222 23.96 -10.27 -26.81
N HIS A 223 24.61 -9.86 -25.71
CA HIS A 223 25.75 -8.94 -25.77
C HIS A 223 27.03 -9.65 -26.19
N ASN A 224 27.84 -8.97 -27.00
CA ASN A 224 29.16 -9.47 -27.36
C ASN A 224 30.16 -9.28 -26.21
N ALA A 225 30.72 -10.39 -25.71
CA ALA A 225 31.62 -10.42 -24.55
C ALA A 225 32.92 -9.60 -24.74
N ASP A 226 33.43 -9.46 -25.96
CA ASP A 226 34.69 -8.74 -26.20
C ASP A 226 34.53 -7.22 -26.12
N LEU A 227 33.34 -6.71 -26.44
CA LEU A 227 33.03 -5.29 -26.31
C LEU A 227 32.81 -4.88 -24.85
N LEU A 228 32.45 -5.82 -23.98
CA LEU A 228 32.13 -5.57 -22.57
C LEU A 228 33.35 -5.41 -21.67
N LYS A 229 34.50 -5.97 -22.04
CA LYS A 229 35.71 -5.99 -21.20
C LYS A 229 36.25 -4.59 -20.88
N ASN A 230 35.98 -3.60 -21.72
CA ASN A 230 36.50 -2.24 -21.60
C ASN A 230 35.43 -1.21 -21.18
N LEU A 231 34.18 -1.65 -20.96
CA LEU A 231 33.07 -0.75 -20.60
C LEU A 231 32.94 -0.64 -19.09
N ASN A 232 32.84 0.59 -18.59
CA ASN A 232 32.46 0.87 -17.22
C ASN A 232 30.95 1.02 -17.11
N MET A 233 30.43 0.81 -15.89
CA MET A 233 29.03 1.09 -15.58
C MET A 233 28.65 2.53 -15.97
N TYR A 234 27.53 2.67 -16.69
CA TYR A 234 26.96 3.86 -17.33
C TYR A 234 27.62 4.33 -18.63
N ASP A 235 28.59 3.59 -19.16
CA ASP A 235 29.11 3.88 -20.50
C ASP A 235 28.09 3.45 -21.56
N LYS A 236 28.09 4.14 -22.70
CA LYS A 236 27.23 3.76 -23.83
C LYS A 236 27.73 2.48 -24.49
N TYR A 237 26.82 1.56 -24.79
CA TYR A 237 27.14 0.36 -25.55
C TYR A 237 27.50 0.75 -27.00
N PRO A 238 28.58 0.22 -27.58
CA PRO A 238 29.09 0.69 -28.88
C PRO A 238 28.16 0.44 -30.07
N ASN A 239 27.33 -0.61 -29.99
CA ASN A 239 26.41 -0.99 -31.06
C ASN A 239 24.97 -0.66 -30.66
N PRO A 240 24.13 -0.15 -31.57
CA PRO A 240 22.73 0.08 -31.25
C PRO A 240 22.02 -1.24 -30.93
N ILE A 241 21.36 -1.30 -29.78
CA ILE A 241 20.61 -2.49 -29.34
C ILE A 241 19.21 -2.41 -29.95
N ASN A 242 18.99 -3.09 -31.08
CA ASN A 242 17.64 -3.27 -31.59
C ASN A 242 17.02 -4.52 -30.96
N CYS A 243 16.11 -4.32 -30.00
CA CYS A 243 15.42 -5.41 -29.35
C CYS A 243 13.91 -5.37 -29.60
N ASP A 244 13.39 -6.47 -30.15
CA ASP A 244 11.95 -6.71 -30.27
C ASP A 244 11.48 -7.49 -29.02
N PRO A 245 10.49 -6.98 -28.26
CA PRO A 245 9.96 -7.66 -27.08
C PRO A 245 9.41 -9.07 -27.33
N GLY A 246 9.11 -9.42 -28.58
CA GLY A 246 8.65 -10.76 -28.97
C GLY A 246 9.76 -11.78 -29.22
N MET A 247 11.02 -11.36 -29.31
CA MET A 247 12.16 -12.23 -29.61
C MET A 247 13.05 -12.45 -28.38
N VAL A 248 13.55 -13.68 -28.23
CA VAL A 248 14.47 -14.04 -27.15
C VAL A 248 15.83 -14.45 -27.73
N ALA A 249 16.89 -13.77 -27.31
CA ALA A 249 18.24 -14.00 -27.83
C ALA A 249 19.24 -14.48 -26.75
N MET A 250 19.11 -14.03 -25.51
CA MET A 250 20.06 -14.35 -24.44
C MET A 250 19.67 -15.62 -23.69
N ALA A 251 20.17 -16.77 -24.16
CA ALA A 251 20.03 -18.04 -23.48
C ALA A 251 20.96 -18.12 -22.26
N ILE A 252 20.45 -18.69 -21.16
CA ILE A 252 21.23 -18.89 -19.94
C ILE A 252 22.03 -20.19 -20.05
N LYS A 253 23.32 -20.13 -19.76
CA LYS A 253 24.17 -21.31 -19.60
C LYS A 253 25.00 -21.24 -18.32
N GLU A 254 25.40 -22.40 -17.85
CA GLU A 254 26.31 -22.53 -16.71
C GLU A 254 27.69 -21.99 -17.07
N ASN A 255 28.36 -21.31 -16.13
CA ASN A 255 29.67 -20.67 -16.32
C ASN A 255 29.74 -19.57 -17.40
N GLU A 256 28.60 -19.10 -17.94
CA GLU A 256 28.56 -17.91 -18.79
C GLU A 256 28.12 -16.69 -17.96
N PRO A 257 28.77 -15.51 -18.11
CA PRO A 257 28.35 -14.28 -17.44
C PRO A 257 27.15 -13.64 -18.14
N LEU A 258 26.32 -12.93 -17.37
CA LEU A 258 25.20 -12.15 -17.87
C LEU A 258 25.59 -10.67 -17.98
N ALA A 259 25.21 -10.02 -19.06
CA ALA A 259 25.40 -8.60 -19.26
C ALA A 259 24.06 -7.88 -19.25
N PHE A 260 23.97 -6.79 -18.49
CA PHE A 260 22.77 -5.99 -18.35
C PHE A 260 22.96 -4.60 -18.96
N THR A 261 21.93 -4.14 -19.68
CA THR A 261 21.88 -2.82 -20.31
C THR A 261 20.50 -2.23 -20.14
N TYR A 262 20.37 -0.92 -20.26
CA TYR A 262 19.07 -0.26 -20.21
C TYR A 262 19.03 0.98 -21.09
N GLU A 263 17.83 1.40 -21.40
CA GLU A 263 17.55 2.70 -22.01
C GLU A 263 16.41 3.37 -21.27
N VAL A 264 16.40 4.70 -21.29
CA VAL A 264 15.37 5.53 -20.65
C VAL A 264 14.87 6.57 -21.64
N THR A 265 13.55 6.63 -21.77
CA THR A 265 12.85 7.57 -22.63
C THR A 265 11.81 8.33 -21.82
N PHE A 266 11.80 9.65 -21.94
CA PHE A 266 10.83 10.51 -21.30
C PHE A 266 9.77 10.92 -22.32
N VAL A 267 8.49 10.75 -21.95
CA VAL A 267 7.35 11.10 -22.80
C VAL A 267 6.45 12.04 -22.01
N GLU A 268 6.17 13.20 -22.58
CA GLU A 268 5.21 14.13 -21.99
C GLU A 268 3.78 13.58 -22.17
N SER A 269 3.00 13.58 -21.08
CA SER A 269 1.62 13.08 -21.08
C SER A 269 0.68 14.08 -20.41
N ASP A 270 -0.60 14.08 -20.82
CA ASP A 270 -1.64 14.95 -20.28
C ASP A 270 -2.25 14.44 -18.96
N ILE A 271 -1.66 13.39 -18.37
CA ILE A 271 -2.14 12.81 -17.11
C ILE A 271 -1.80 13.77 -15.97
N LYS A 272 -2.82 14.24 -15.26
CA LYS A 272 -2.62 15.08 -14.07
C LYS A 272 -2.09 14.23 -12.92
N TRP A 273 -1.24 14.82 -12.08
CA TRP A 273 -0.65 14.15 -10.92
C TRP A 273 -1.67 13.44 -10.00
N PRO A 274 -2.85 14.01 -9.67
CA PRO A 274 -3.82 13.33 -8.79
C PRO A 274 -4.37 12.03 -9.40
N SER A 275 -4.48 11.97 -10.74
CA SER A 275 -4.98 10.81 -11.48
C SER A 275 -3.89 9.80 -11.85
N ARG A 276 -2.63 10.02 -11.45
CA ARG A 276 -1.50 9.15 -11.86
C ARG A 276 -1.67 7.70 -11.42
N TRP A 277 -2.37 7.47 -10.31
CA TRP A 277 -2.66 6.14 -9.77
C TRP A 277 -3.83 5.43 -10.45
N ASP A 278 -4.67 6.13 -11.22
CA ASP A 278 -5.83 5.53 -11.90
C ASP A 278 -5.40 4.42 -12.87
N ALA A 279 -4.27 4.64 -13.55
CA ALA A 279 -3.70 3.66 -14.46
C ALA A 279 -3.25 2.38 -13.75
N TYR A 280 -3.01 2.40 -12.44
CA TYR A 280 -2.60 1.23 -11.65
C TYR A 280 -3.79 0.56 -10.96
N LEU A 281 -4.78 1.35 -10.55
CA LEU A 281 -5.97 0.89 -9.82
C LEU A 281 -7.11 0.40 -10.71
N LYS A 282 -7.12 0.75 -11.99
CA LYS A 282 -8.12 0.23 -12.95
C LYS A 282 -7.97 -1.28 -13.10
N MET A 283 -8.73 -2.05 -12.33
CA MET A 283 -8.89 -3.49 -12.52
C MET A 283 -9.89 -3.71 -13.67
N GLU A 284 -9.41 -4.21 -14.81
CA GLU A 284 -10.26 -4.66 -15.92
C GLU A 284 -10.96 -5.98 -15.51
N GLY A 285 -11.94 -5.88 -14.62
CA GLY A 285 -12.66 -7.03 -14.06
C GLY A 285 -13.88 -6.68 -13.20
N SER A 286 -14.17 -5.38 -13.01
CA SER A 286 -15.29 -4.91 -12.15
C SER A 286 -16.66 -5.45 -12.55
N LYS A 287 -16.83 -5.90 -13.80
CA LYS A 287 -18.08 -6.46 -14.31
C LYS A 287 -18.49 -7.77 -13.62
N VAL A 288 -17.54 -8.58 -13.11
CA VAL A 288 -17.87 -9.87 -12.49
C VAL A 288 -18.09 -9.73 -10.98
N HIS A 289 -17.42 -8.79 -10.31
CA HIS A 289 -17.53 -8.62 -8.85
C HIS A 289 -18.90 -8.10 -8.39
N TRP A 290 -19.56 -7.24 -9.17
CA TRP A 290 -20.87 -6.70 -8.77
C TRP A 290 -21.95 -7.79 -8.66
N PHE A 291 -21.85 -8.87 -9.46
CA PHE A 291 -22.77 -10.01 -9.36
C PHE A 291 -22.65 -10.74 -8.01
N SER A 292 -21.42 -10.94 -7.52
CA SER A 292 -21.17 -11.55 -6.21
C SER A 292 -21.65 -10.68 -5.05
N ILE A 293 -21.54 -9.35 -5.17
CA ILE A 293 -22.05 -8.39 -4.18
C ILE A 293 -23.58 -8.44 -4.11
N LEU A 294 -24.25 -8.48 -5.26
CA LEU A 294 -25.71 -8.59 -5.30
C LEU A 294 -26.18 -9.92 -4.67
N ASN A 295 -25.53 -11.03 -5.04
CA ASN A 295 -25.84 -12.34 -4.49
C ASN A 295 -25.66 -12.39 -2.96
N SER A 296 -24.55 -11.86 -2.43
CA SER A 296 -24.33 -11.84 -0.98
C SER A 296 -25.32 -10.93 -0.25
N LEU A 297 -25.67 -9.78 -0.83
CA LEU A 297 -26.66 -8.86 -0.27
C LEU A 297 -28.06 -9.49 -0.23
N MET A 298 -28.44 -10.23 -1.27
CA MET A 298 -29.71 -10.98 -1.30
C MET A 298 -29.77 -12.03 -0.20
N VAL A 299 -28.69 -12.79 0.01
CA VAL A 299 -28.62 -13.81 1.06
C VAL A 299 -28.71 -13.18 2.46
N ILE A 300 -27.98 -12.08 2.71
CA ILE A 300 -27.99 -11.38 4.00
C ILE A 300 -29.38 -10.81 4.31
N THR A 301 -30.00 -10.13 3.36
CA THR A 301 -31.34 -9.54 3.54
C THR A 301 -32.40 -10.62 3.76
N PHE A 302 -32.31 -11.76 3.07
CA PHE A 302 -33.21 -12.89 3.27
C PHE A 302 -33.05 -13.54 4.65
N LEU A 303 -31.81 -13.81 5.09
CA LEU A 303 -31.52 -14.34 6.43
C LEU A 303 -31.98 -13.37 7.52
N ALA A 304 -31.68 -12.07 7.37
CA ALA A 304 -32.14 -11.04 8.30
C ALA A 304 -33.68 -10.97 8.35
N GLY A 305 -34.36 -11.12 7.21
CA GLY A 305 -35.82 -11.20 7.13
C GLY A 305 -36.39 -12.41 7.88
N ILE A 306 -35.80 -13.60 7.72
CA ILE A 306 -36.22 -14.81 8.46
C ILE A 306 -36.03 -14.59 9.96
N VAL A 307 -34.87 -14.11 10.39
CA VAL A 307 -34.58 -13.84 11.81
C VAL A 307 -35.55 -12.80 12.37
N LEU A 308 -35.84 -11.73 11.61
CA LEU A 308 -36.81 -10.71 12.01
C LEU A 308 -38.22 -11.30 12.14
N VAL A 309 -38.65 -12.17 11.23
CA VAL A 309 -39.96 -12.84 11.31
C VAL A 309 -40.02 -13.77 12.52
N ILE A 310 -38.97 -14.56 12.78
CA ILE A 310 -38.88 -15.41 13.97
C ILE A 310 -38.98 -14.55 15.22
N PHE A 311 -38.19 -13.47 15.29
CA PHE A 311 -38.18 -12.54 16.42
C PHE A 311 -39.54 -11.88 16.63
N LEU A 312 -40.17 -11.36 15.58
CA LEU A 312 -41.50 -10.75 15.67
C LEU A 312 -42.56 -11.79 16.05
N ARG A 313 -42.44 -13.02 15.57
CA ARG A 313 -43.37 -14.11 15.92
C ARG A 313 -43.19 -14.54 17.37
N THR A 314 -41.96 -14.65 17.87
CA THR A 314 -41.69 -14.95 19.28
C THR A 314 -42.16 -13.81 20.18
N VAL A 315 -41.85 -12.55 19.84
CA VAL A 315 -42.29 -11.39 20.60
C VAL A 315 -43.80 -11.27 20.62
N ARG A 316 -44.49 -11.43 19.48
CA ARG A 316 -45.96 -11.39 19.46
C ARG A 316 -46.57 -12.52 20.28
N ARG A 317 -46.05 -13.75 20.16
CA ARG A 317 -46.52 -14.90 20.93
C ARG A 317 -46.32 -14.70 22.43
N ASP A 318 -45.17 -14.17 22.82
CA ASP A 318 -44.88 -13.89 24.22
C ASP A 318 -45.74 -12.73 24.72
N LEU A 319 -45.94 -11.66 23.94
CA LEU A 319 -46.81 -10.54 24.30
C LEU A 319 -48.26 -10.99 24.51
N THR A 320 -48.82 -11.82 23.61
CA THR A 320 -50.17 -12.36 23.76
C THR A 320 -50.28 -13.28 24.98
N ARG A 321 -49.24 -14.07 25.25
CA ARG A 321 -49.17 -14.91 26.45
C ARG A 321 -49.09 -14.07 27.72
N TYR A 322 -48.39 -12.93 27.69
CA TYR A 322 -48.37 -11.99 28.80
C TYR A 322 -49.74 -11.32 28.99
N GLU A 323 -50.46 -10.92 27.94
CA GLU A 323 -51.82 -10.36 28.08
C GLU A 323 -52.83 -11.37 28.64
N GLU A 324 -52.71 -12.65 28.27
CA GLU A 324 -53.53 -13.73 28.83
C GLU A 324 -53.16 -14.01 30.30
N LEU A 325 -51.86 -14.07 30.61
CA LEU A 325 -51.36 -14.19 31.98
C LEU A 325 -51.69 -12.96 32.82
N ASP A 326 -51.75 -11.75 32.26
CA ASP A 326 -52.11 -10.52 32.97
C ASP A 326 -53.59 -10.54 33.33
N LYS A 327 -54.47 -11.08 32.48
CA LYS A 327 -55.89 -11.30 32.83
C LYS A 327 -56.08 -12.32 33.96
N GLU A 328 -55.24 -13.34 34.04
CA GLU A 328 -55.26 -14.34 35.12
C GLU A 328 -54.48 -13.86 36.39
N ALA A 329 -53.43 -13.06 36.22
CA ALA A 329 -52.56 -12.53 37.29
C ALA A 329 -53.09 -11.25 37.93
N GLN A 330 -53.92 -10.46 37.23
CA GLN A 330 -54.69 -9.35 37.82
C GLN A 330 -55.63 -9.86 38.93
N ALA A 331 -55.96 -11.15 38.97
CA ALA A 331 -56.71 -11.77 40.04
C ALA A 331 -55.85 -12.26 41.23
N GLN A 332 -54.52 -12.31 41.13
CA GLN A 332 -53.68 -12.94 42.18
C GLN A 332 -52.34 -12.26 42.52
N MET A 333 -51.84 -11.24 41.80
CA MET A 333 -50.47 -10.80 42.06
C MET A 333 -50.23 -9.30 41.80
N ASN A 334 -50.59 -8.46 42.78
CA ASN A 334 -50.13 -7.08 42.85
C ASN A 334 -48.77 -6.93 43.58
N GLU A 335 -47.97 -7.98 43.78
CA GLU A 335 -46.81 -7.88 44.69
C GLU A 335 -45.45 -8.45 44.25
N GLU A 336 -45.30 -9.14 43.11
CA GLU A 336 -43.95 -9.59 42.68
C GLU A 336 -43.61 -9.18 41.25
N LEU A 337 -43.08 -7.96 41.15
CA LEU A 337 -42.00 -7.54 40.25
C LEU A 337 -41.92 -8.25 38.88
N SER A 338 -42.50 -7.61 37.86
CA SER A 338 -42.29 -7.85 36.43
C SER A 338 -40.88 -8.39 36.10
N GLY A 339 -40.78 -9.57 35.50
CA GLY A 339 -39.53 -10.34 35.33
C GLY A 339 -38.37 -9.62 34.63
N TRP A 340 -38.63 -8.59 33.80
CA TRP A 340 -37.55 -7.73 33.26
C TRP A 340 -36.78 -6.98 34.37
N LYS A 341 -37.45 -6.69 35.49
CA LYS A 341 -36.85 -6.06 36.68
C LYS A 341 -35.98 -7.05 37.48
N LEU A 342 -36.27 -8.36 37.41
CA LEU A 342 -35.39 -9.42 37.90
C LEU A 342 -34.14 -9.56 37.01
N VAL A 343 -34.29 -9.47 35.69
CA VAL A 343 -33.16 -9.48 34.74
C VAL A 343 -32.26 -8.24 34.90
N VAL A 344 -32.84 -7.08 35.23
CA VAL A 344 -32.06 -5.88 35.57
C VAL A 344 -31.12 -6.14 36.75
N GLY A 345 -31.51 -6.96 37.73
CA GLY A 345 -30.65 -7.36 38.84
C GLY A 345 -29.51 -8.30 38.42
N ASP A 346 -29.77 -9.18 37.47
CA ASP A 346 -28.76 -10.13 36.95
C ASP A 346 -27.66 -9.45 36.12
N VAL A 347 -27.94 -8.32 35.47
CA VAL A 347 -26.92 -7.50 34.77
C VAL A 347 -25.84 -6.97 35.72
N PHE A 348 -26.19 -6.75 37.00
CA PHE A 348 -25.24 -6.30 38.03
C PHE A 348 -24.56 -7.46 38.76
N ARG A 349 -24.85 -8.71 38.44
CA ARG A 349 -24.18 -9.85 39.05
C ARG A 349 -22.75 -9.96 38.50
N ALA A 350 -21.78 -10.06 39.40
CA ALA A 350 -20.38 -10.16 39.01
C ALA A 350 -20.14 -11.41 38.13
N PRO A 351 -19.57 -11.25 36.94
CA PRO A 351 -19.20 -12.39 36.09
C PRO A 351 -18.03 -13.15 36.74
N THR A 352 -17.82 -14.42 36.35
CA THR A 352 -16.75 -15.28 36.90
C THR A 352 -15.36 -14.65 36.76
N ASN A 353 -15.13 -13.85 35.71
CA ASN A 353 -13.86 -13.16 35.44
C ASN A 353 -14.12 -11.69 35.01
N PRO A 354 -14.33 -10.76 35.97
CA PRO A 354 -14.66 -9.37 35.64
C PRO A 354 -13.47 -8.62 35.04
N SER A 355 -12.23 -9.02 35.35
CA SER A 355 -11.00 -8.45 34.79
C SER A 355 -10.85 -8.70 33.30
N LEU A 356 -11.08 -9.94 32.87
CA LEU A 356 -11.05 -10.30 31.46
C LEU A 356 -12.10 -9.52 30.67
N LEU A 357 -13.31 -9.41 31.22
CA LEU A 357 -14.41 -8.66 30.58
C LEU A 357 -14.06 -7.18 30.42
N CYS A 358 -13.51 -6.55 31.47
CA CYS A 358 -13.06 -5.16 31.41
C CYS A 358 -12.00 -4.93 30.33
N VAL A 359 -11.00 -5.82 30.24
CA VAL A 359 -9.96 -5.78 29.20
C VAL A 359 -10.57 -5.94 27.81
N MET A 360 -11.48 -6.91 27.62
CA MET A 360 -12.16 -7.15 26.33
C MET A 360 -13.01 -5.96 25.90
N VAL A 361 -13.72 -5.30 26.82
CA VAL A 361 -14.54 -4.13 26.50
C VAL A 361 -13.66 -2.94 26.11
N GLY A 362 -12.59 -2.67 26.86
CA GLY A 362 -11.63 -1.62 26.53
C GLY A 362 -10.97 -1.82 25.16
N ASP A 363 -10.45 -3.03 24.91
CA ASP A 363 -9.84 -3.40 23.63
C ASP A 363 -10.86 -3.37 22.47
N GLY A 364 -12.09 -3.80 22.72
CA GLY A 364 -13.19 -3.72 21.75
C GLY A 364 -13.48 -2.29 21.31
N VAL A 365 -13.50 -1.32 22.24
CA VAL A 365 -13.65 0.10 21.88
C VAL A 365 -12.44 0.62 21.12
N GLN A 366 -11.23 0.17 21.48
CA GLN A 366 -10.00 0.56 20.78
C GLN A 366 -10.01 0.13 19.32
N ILE A 367 -10.30 -1.15 19.06
CA ILE A 367 -10.32 -1.74 17.72
C ILE A 367 -11.46 -1.14 16.89
N LEU A 368 -12.65 -0.99 17.49
CA LEU A 368 -13.81 -0.40 16.80
C LEU A 368 -13.56 1.06 16.45
N GLY A 369 -13.02 1.85 17.38
CA GLY A 369 -12.65 3.24 17.14
C GLY A 369 -11.60 3.34 16.03
N MET A 370 -10.57 2.50 16.06
CA MET A 370 -9.52 2.47 15.05
C MET A 370 -10.11 2.16 13.67
N ALA A 371 -11.00 1.17 13.58
CA ALA A 371 -11.66 0.79 12.34
C ALA A 371 -12.49 1.95 11.77
N VAL A 372 -13.33 2.59 12.59
CA VAL A 372 -14.20 3.70 12.15
C VAL A 372 -13.37 4.90 11.68
N VAL A 373 -12.36 5.31 12.45
CA VAL A 373 -11.52 6.45 12.08
C VAL A 373 -10.73 6.13 10.80
N THR A 374 -10.13 4.95 10.71
CA THR A 374 -9.38 4.55 9.50
C THR A 374 -10.27 4.52 8.27
N ILE A 375 -11.50 3.99 8.36
CA ILE A 375 -12.46 3.97 7.26
C ILE A 375 -12.86 5.39 6.86
N LEU A 376 -13.09 6.30 7.81
CA LEU A 376 -13.42 7.70 7.50
C LEU A 376 -12.30 8.39 6.73
N PHE A 377 -11.06 8.27 7.20
CA PHE A 377 -9.91 8.88 6.50
C PHE A 377 -9.62 8.22 5.15
N ALA A 378 -9.88 6.91 5.01
CA ALA A 378 -9.79 6.22 3.73
C ALA A 378 -10.89 6.68 2.75
N ALA A 379 -12.13 6.85 3.23
CA ALA A 379 -13.27 7.32 2.43
C ALA A 379 -13.11 8.78 1.99
N LEU A 380 -12.49 9.63 2.81
CA LEU A 380 -12.11 11.00 2.45
C LEU A 380 -10.93 11.06 1.45
N GLY A 381 -10.26 9.93 1.19
CA GLY A 381 -9.16 9.85 0.23
C GLY A 381 -7.79 10.25 0.79
N PHE A 382 -7.69 10.57 2.09
CA PHE A 382 -6.41 10.89 2.73
C PHE A 382 -5.50 9.67 2.89
N MET A 383 -6.08 8.48 3.02
CA MET A 383 -5.35 7.22 3.07
C MET A 383 -5.94 6.27 2.04
N SER A 384 -5.43 6.33 0.81
CA SER A 384 -5.80 5.37 -0.21
C SER A 384 -5.17 4.01 0.09
N PRO A 385 -5.90 2.89 -0.07
CA PRO A 385 -5.27 1.56 -0.11
C PRO A 385 -4.16 1.44 -1.16
N ALA A 386 -4.17 2.34 -2.15
CA ALA A 386 -3.17 2.41 -3.22
C ALA A 386 -1.81 2.95 -2.78
N SER A 387 -1.78 3.79 -1.73
CA SER A 387 -0.51 4.33 -1.20
C SER A 387 0.13 3.31 -0.26
N ARG A 388 1.29 2.78 -0.68
CA ARG A 388 1.98 1.67 -0.03
C ARG A 388 2.26 1.96 1.45
N GLY A 389 1.88 1.03 2.32
CA GLY A 389 2.12 1.11 3.77
C GLY A 389 1.41 2.24 4.53
N THR A 390 0.85 3.24 3.87
CA THR A 390 0.19 4.39 4.52
C THR A 390 -1.01 3.98 5.36
N LEU A 391 -1.84 3.07 4.85
CA LEU A 391 -3.03 2.56 5.54
C LEU A 391 -2.64 1.79 6.81
N ILE A 392 -1.63 0.91 6.75
CA ILE A 392 -1.15 0.17 7.93
C ILE A 392 -0.51 1.11 8.95
N THR A 393 0.31 2.06 8.49
CA THR A 393 0.93 3.07 9.37
C THR A 393 -0.15 3.90 10.07
N GLY A 394 -1.18 4.32 9.33
CA GLY A 394 -2.34 5.05 9.88
C GLY A 394 -3.13 4.22 10.89
N MET A 395 -3.39 2.94 10.60
CA MET A 395 -4.04 2.02 11.54
C MET A 395 -3.27 1.92 12.86
N LEU A 396 -1.94 1.73 12.81
CA LEU A 396 -1.11 1.66 14.00
C LEU A 396 -1.09 2.97 14.80
N PHE A 397 -1.02 4.09 14.08
CA PHE A 397 -1.08 5.41 14.69
C PHE A 397 -2.41 5.64 15.43
N PHE A 398 -3.55 5.34 14.79
CA PHE A 398 -4.85 5.46 15.44
C PHE A 398 -5.04 4.45 16.56
N TYR A 399 -4.52 3.23 16.40
CA TYR A 399 -4.54 2.23 17.47
C TYR A 399 -3.84 2.75 18.72
N MET A 400 -2.66 3.37 18.58
CA MET A 400 -1.91 3.94 19.69
C MET A 400 -2.66 5.09 20.38
N ILE A 401 -3.24 6.02 19.60
CA ILE A 401 -3.97 7.18 20.15
C ILE A 401 -5.26 6.76 20.85
N LEU A 402 -6.01 5.84 20.25
CA LEU A 402 -7.27 5.36 20.80
C LEU A 402 -7.10 4.44 22.01
N GLY A 403 -5.87 4.07 22.37
CA GLY A 403 -5.56 3.43 23.65
C GLY A 403 -5.96 4.27 24.87
N ILE A 404 -5.99 5.60 24.75
CA ILE A 404 -6.51 6.48 25.83
C ILE A 404 -8.01 6.27 26.03
N ALA A 405 -8.77 6.13 24.93
CA ALA A 405 -10.20 5.86 24.99
C ALA A 405 -10.47 4.47 25.57
N ALA A 406 -9.67 3.47 25.20
CA ALA A 406 -9.72 2.13 25.76
C ALA A 406 -9.55 2.15 27.29
N GLY A 407 -8.52 2.85 27.78
CA GLY A 407 -8.26 3.02 29.21
C GLY A 407 -9.37 3.76 29.94
N TYR A 408 -9.92 4.83 29.35
CA TYR A 408 -11.05 5.56 29.92
C TYR A 408 -12.30 4.68 30.06
N VAL A 409 -12.64 3.91 29.02
CA VAL A 409 -13.79 3.01 29.03
C VAL A 409 -13.59 1.89 30.03
N ALA A 410 -12.40 1.29 30.10
CA ALA A 410 -12.08 0.26 31.06
C ALA A 410 -12.23 0.75 32.52
N VAL A 411 -11.69 1.93 32.84
CA VAL A 411 -11.81 2.51 34.20
C VAL A 411 -13.27 2.84 34.52
N ARG A 412 -14.00 3.42 33.56
CA ARG A 412 -15.42 3.72 33.73
C ARG A 412 -16.27 2.47 33.92
N PHE A 413 -15.95 1.39 33.21
CA PHE A 413 -16.60 0.09 33.36
C PHE A 413 -16.27 -0.58 34.70
N VAL A 414 -15.15 -0.24 35.35
CA VAL A 414 -14.87 -0.66 36.73
C VAL A 414 -15.66 0.19 37.73
N GLU A 415 -15.81 1.49 37.48
CA GLU A 415 -16.53 2.42 38.37
C GLU A 415 -18.06 2.20 38.34
N ASP A 416 -18.63 1.96 37.16
CA ASP A 416 -20.08 1.83 36.95
C ASP A 416 -20.64 0.49 37.49
N TYR A 417 -19.79 -0.51 37.74
CA TYR A 417 -20.20 -1.85 38.18
C TYR A 417 -19.65 -2.21 39.56
N PRO A 418 -20.50 -2.63 40.52
CA PRO A 418 -20.11 -2.92 41.90
C PRO A 418 -19.34 -4.25 42.06
N TRP A 419 -18.79 -4.82 40.99
CA TRP A 419 -18.11 -6.13 41.03
C TRP A 419 -16.74 -6.09 41.72
N TRP A 420 -16.26 -4.89 42.00
CA TRP A 420 -14.89 -4.59 42.40
C TRP A 420 -14.77 -4.00 43.81
N SER A 421 -15.91 -3.79 44.50
CA SER A 421 -16.03 -3.45 45.92
C SER A 421 -16.27 -4.71 46.74
#